data_AF-A0A2K4U6G8-F1
#
_entry.id   AF-A0A2K4U6G8-F1
#
_cell.length_a   1.000
_cell.length_b   1.000
_cell.length_c   1.000
_cell.angle_alpha   90.00
_cell.angle_beta   90.00
_cell.angle_gamma   90.00
#
_symmetry.space_group_name_H-M   'P 1'
#
loop_
_entity.id
_entity.type
_entity.pdbx_description
1 polymer ?
#
loop_
_entity_poly.entity_id
_entity_poly.type
_entity_poly.pdbx_seq_one_letter_code
_entity_poly.pdbx_strand_id
1 'polypeptide(L)' 'MALLKAATSRAQQNAPRELEKASKAQEKRLNVNLDASTHERFRIACMRNGRTMKEEVEQFVADYLKKNPS' A
#
# COMPACT_ATOMS: atom_id res chain seq x y z
N MET A 1 1.15 33.98 -45.34
CA MET A 1 2.28 33.13 -44.91
C MET A 1 2.78 33.64 -43.56
N ALA A 2 1.95 33.74 -42.52
CA ALA A 2 1.45 32.64 -41.69
C ALA A 2 2.58 31.73 -41.15
N LEU A 3 3.01 32.04 -39.92
CA LEU A 3 3.26 31.08 -38.83
C LEU A 3 4.30 29.96 -39.06
N LEU A 4 5.58 30.29 -39.19
CA LEU A 4 6.63 29.24 -39.20
C LEU A 4 7.83 29.47 -38.27
N LYS A 5 7.70 30.28 -37.21
CA LYS A 5 8.83 30.55 -36.30
C LYS A 5 8.58 30.39 -34.81
N ALA A 6 7.51 29.70 -34.42
CA ALA A 6 7.19 29.46 -33.00
C ALA A 6 7.02 27.98 -32.61
N ALA A 7 7.31 27.05 -33.53
CA ALA A 7 7.10 25.61 -33.29
C ALA A 7 8.36 24.85 -32.83
N THR A 8 9.54 25.47 -32.82
CA THR A 8 10.81 24.74 -32.60
C THR A 8 11.33 24.84 -31.15
N SER A 9 10.73 25.65 -30.28
CA SER A 9 11.27 25.87 -28.92
C SER A 9 10.53 25.12 -27.80
N ARG A 10 9.45 24.37 -28.11
CA ARG A 10 8.68 23.60 -27.10
C ARG A 10 8.95 22.10 -27.09
N ALA A 11 9.82 21.60 -27.98
CA ALA A 11 10.02 20.17 -28.17
C ALA A 11 11.09 19.54 -27.26
N GLN A 12 11.70 20.28 -26.32
CA GLN A 12 12.91 19.79 -25.63
C GLN A 12 12.93 19.96 -24.10
N GLN A 13 11.77 19.91 -23.43
CA GLN A 13 11.74 19.89 -21.95
C GLN A 13 10.84 18.84 -21.29
N ASN A 14 10.23 17.92 -22.05
CA ASN A 14 9.55 16.77 -21.47
C ASN A 14 10.38 15.50 -21.70
N ALA A 15 11.57 15.46 -21.10
CA ALA A 15 12.23 14.19 -20.83
C ALA A 15 11.35 13.40 -19.82
N PRO A 16 11.09 12.10 -20.06
CA PRO A 16 10.08 11.36 -19.33
C PRO A 16 10.49 11.23 -17.85
N ARG A 17 9.77 11.91 -16.95
CA ARG A 17 9.71 11.57 -15.52
C ARG A 17 8.94 10.26 -15.30
N GLU A 18 9.24 9.21 -16.07
CA GLU A 18 8.57 7.91 -16.01
C GLU A 18 9.45 6.81 -15.38
N LEU A 19 10.44 7.17 -14.55
CA LEU A 19 11.38 6.19 -13.98
C LEU A 19 11.33 6.04 -12.46
N GLU A 20 10.31 6.55 -11.77
CA GLU A 20 10.18 6.40 -10.31
C GLU A 20 8.73 6.06 -9.89
N LYS A 21 7.97 5.33 -10.71
CA LYS A 21 6.89 4.50 -10.16
C LYS A 21 7.50 3.18 -9.73
N ALA A 22 8.34 3.23 -8.70
CA ALA A 22 8.67 2.04 -7.93
C ALA A 22 7.34 1.35 -7.65
N SER A 23 7.20 0.11 -8.10
CA SER A 23 5.99 -0.69 -7.93
C SER A 23 5.78 -0.88 -6.43
N LYS A 24 5.09 0.07 -5.77
CA LYS A 24 4.52 -0.18 -4.45
C LYS A 24 3.76 -1.48 -4.61
N ALA A 25 4.16 -2.51 -3.87
CA ALA A 25 3.48 -3.78 -3.86
C ALA A 25 1.99 -3.49 -3.73
N GLN A 26 1.17 -4.15 -4.55
CA GLN A 26 -0.26 -3.86 -4.59
C GLN A 26 -0.90 -4.32 -3.28
N GLU A 27 -0.89 -3.45 -2.28
CA GLU A 27 -1.52 -3.69 -0.99
C GLU A 27 -3.04 -3.59 -1.16
N LYS A 28 -3.76 -4.60 -0.67
CA LYS A 28 -5.23 -4.61 -0.61
C LYS A 28 -5.67 -4.44 0.83
N ARG A 29 -6.72 -3.64 1.03
CA ARG A 29 -7.29 -3.39 2.36
C ARG A 29 -8.24 -4.51 2.74
N LEU A 30 -7.99 -5.14 3.90
CA LEU A 30 -8.94 -6.02 4.57
C LEU A 30 -9.81 -5.19 5.51
N ASN A 31 -11.12 -5.18 5.32
CA ASN A 31 -12.07 -4.47 6.18
C ASN A 31 -12.89 -5.48 6.99
N VAL A 32 -12.79 -5.40 8.33
CA VAL A 32 -13.41 -6.36 9.24
C VAL A 32 -14.01 -5.61 10.42
N ASN A 33 -15.23 -5.96 10.79
CA ASN A 33 -15.86 -5.44 11.99
C ASN A 33 -15.64 -6.43 13.14
N LEU A 34 -15.16 -5.93 14.27
CA LEU A 34 -14.99 -6.67 15.51
C LEU A 34 -15.82 -6.00 16.61
N ASP A 35 -16.30 -6.78 17.56
CA ASP A 35 -16.91 -6.21 18.77
C ASP A 35 -15.92 -5.27 19.48
N ALA A 36 -16.44 -4.16 20.02
CA ALA A 36 -15.60 -3.15 20.67
C ALA A 36 -14.73 -3.74 21.80
N SER A 37 -15.29 -4.65 22.60
CA SER A 37 -14.54 -5.31 23.68
C SER A 37 -13.42 -6.21 23.15
N THR A 38 -13.64 -6.88 22.02
CA THR A 38 -12.65 -7.75 21.37
C THR A 38 -11.55 -6.92 20.74
N HIS A 39 -11.89 -5.81 20.07
CA HIS A 39 -10.92 -4.89 19.50
C HIS A 39 -10.00 -4.30 20.58
N GLU A 40 -10.56 -3.88 21.73
CA GLU A 40 -9.78 -3.33 22.84
C GLU A 40 -8.82 -4.37 23.44
N ARG A 41 -9.32 -5.60 23.70
CA ARG A 41 -8.45 -6.70 24.16
C ARG A 41 -7.33 -7.00 23.18
N PHE A 42 -7.63 -7.00 21.87
CA PHE A 42 -6.64 -7.23 20.83
C PHE A 42 -5.57 -6.13 20.81
N ARG A 43 -5.98 -4.85 20.95
CA ARG A 43 -5.06 -3.72 21.05
C ARG A 43 -4.12 -3.87 22.25
N ILE A 44 -4.65 -4.16 23.43
CA ILE A 44 -3.85 -4.35 24.66
C ILE A 44 -2.85 -5.50 24.48
N ALA A 45 -3.27 -6.61 23.87
CA ALA A 45 -2.39 -7.74 23.58
C ALA A 45 -1.26 -7.37 22.62
N CYS A 46 -1.55 -6.61 21.55
CA CYS A 46 -0.53 -6.10 20.63
C CYS A 46 0.50 -5.22 21.34
N MET A 47 0.03 -4.31 22.21
CA MET A 47 0.90 -3.45 23.02
C MET A 47 1.80 -4.27 23.95
N ARG A 48 1.26 -5.30 24.61
CA ARG A 48 2.02 -6.20 25.49
C ARG A 48 3.11 -6.96 24.73
N ASN A 49 2.82 -7.35 23.49
CA ASN A 49 3.74 -8.11 22.65
C ASN A 49 4.73 -7.22 21.88
N GLY A 50 4.65 -5.88 22.02
CA GLY A 50 5.50 -4.93 21.33
C GLY A 50 5.30 -4.91 19.80
N ARG A 51 4.10 -5.28 19.34
CA ARG A 51 3.74 -5.38 17.91
C ARG A 51 2.60 -4.44 17.56
N THR A 52 2.54 -4.04 16.30
CA THR A 52 1.40 -3.32 15.75
C THR A 52 0.25 -4.28 15.44
N MET A 53 -0.98 -3.78 15.45
CA MET A 53 -2.15 -4.58 15.07
C MET A 53 -2.05 -5.11 13.63
N LYS A 54 -1.36 -4.37 12.73
CA LYS A 54 -1.10 -4.81 11.36
C LYS A 54 -0.23 -6.07 11.34
N GLU A 55 0.92 -6.05 12.01
CA GLU A 55 1.84 -7.18 12.05
C GLU A 55 1.20 -8.43 12.65
N GLU A 56 0.39 -8.25 13.70
CA GLU A 56 -0.30 -9.37 14.34
C GLU A 56 -1.37 -9.98 13.41
N VAL A 57 -2.10 -9.16 12.65
CA VAL A 57 -3.05 -9.62 11.63
C VAL A 57 -2.33 -10.28 10.46
N GLU A 58 -1.20 -9.73 10.00
CA GLU A 58 -0.38 -10.33 8.92
C GLU A 58 0.14 -11.70 9.32
N GLN A 59 0.61 -11.84 10.57
CA GLN A 59 1.05 -13.13 11.11
C GLN A 59 -0.10 -14.13 11.17
N PHE A 60 -1.27 -13.71 11.67
CA PHE A 60 -2.47 -14.55 11.71
C PHE A 60 -2.88 -15.04 10.33
N VAL A 61 -2.91 -14.15 9.33
CA VAL A 61 -3.24 -14.50 7.94
C VAL A 61 -2.21 -15.47 7.37
N ALA A 62 -0.91 -15.20 7.56
CA ALA A 62 0.15 -16.08 7.09
C ALA A 62 0.05 -17.49 7.69
N ASP A 63 -0.21 -17.60 9.00
CA ASP A 63 -0.36 -18.89 9.68
C ASP A 63 -1.67 -19.61 9.31
N TYR A 64 -2.74 -18.87 9.02
CA TYR A 64 -3.97 -19.43 8.49
C TYR A 64 -3.75 -20.05 7.10
N LEU A 65 -3.04 -19.37 6.21
CA LEU A 65 -2.74 -19.85 4.85
C LEU A 65 -1.80 -21.05 4.84
N LYS A 66 -0.85 -21.14 5.78
CA LYS A 66 0.00 -22.34 5.94
C LYS A 66 -0.83 -23.59 6.26
N LYS A 67 -1.90 -23.43 7.04
CA LYS A 67 -2.79 -24.53 7.44
C LYS A 67 -3.85 -24.84 6.39
N ASN A 68 -4.24 -23.84 5.60
CA ASN A 68 -5.27 -23.91 4.59
C ASN A 68 -4.71 -23.42 3.25
N PRO A 69 -3.88 -24.24 2.57
CA PRO A 69 -3.42 -23.91 1.23
C PRO A 69 -4.61 -23.88 0.28
N SER A 70 -4.63 -22.89 -0.60
CA SER A 70 -5.65 -22.68 -1.64
C SER A 70 -5.61 -23.75 -2.73
#